data_AF-A0A0Q6QTD3-F1
#
_entry.id   AF-A0A0Q6QTD3-F1
#
_cell.length_a   1.000
_cell.length_b   1.000
_cell.length_c   1.000
_cell.angle_alpha   90.00
_cell.angle_beta   90.00
_cell.angle_gamma   90.00
#
_symmetry.space_group_name_H-M   'P 1'
#
loop_
_entity.id
_entity.type
_entity.pdbx_description
1 polymer ?
#
loop_
_entity_poly.entity_id
_entity_poly.type
_entity_poly.pdbx_seq_one_letter_code
_entity_poly.pdbx_strand_id
1 'polypeptide(L)' 'MRAKSEYVMKIGIFLETGRLSKTEAAQKLGLSQKELNEMLRGKFRDLTVAKISEYLDLLQDERS' A
#
# COMPACT_ATOMS: atom_id res chain seq x y z
N MET A 1 -2.64 5.54 -15.05
CA MET A 1 -3.38 5.99 -13.85
C MET A 1 -4.26 4.88 -13.27
N ARG A 2 -5.16 4.28 -14.06
CA ARG A 2 -6.08 3.21 -13.61
C ARG A 2 -5.42 2.07 -12.82
N ALA A 3 -4.35 1.47 -13.35
CA ALA A 3 -3.64 0.39 -12.67
C ALA A 3 -3.10 0.78 -11.28
N LYS A 4 -2.48 1.96 -11.13
CA LYS A 4 -2.00 2.45 -9.82
C LYS A 4 -3.15 2.55 -8.82
N SER A 5 -4.27 3.14 -9.25
CA SER A 5 -5.47 3.29 -8.42
C SER A 5 -6.06 1.94 -7.99
N GLU A 6 -6.07 0.94 -8.88
CA GLU A 6 -6.58 -0.41 -8.56
C GLU A 6 -5.72 -1.10 -7.49
N TYR A 7 -4.40 -1.05 -7.59
CA TYR A 7 -3.52 -1.62 -6.56
C TYR A 7 -3.64 -0.89 -5.22
N VAL A 8 -3.70 0.44 -5.25
CA VAL A 8 -3.85 1.24 -4.02
C VAL A 8 -5.20 0.99 -3.34
N MET A 9 -6.27 0.81 -4.12
CA MET A 9 -7.57 0.41 -3.58
C MET A 9 -7.48 -0.94 -2.86
N LYS A 10 -6.80 -1.93 -3.45
CA LYS A 10 -6.59 -3.23 -2.81
C LYS A 10 -5.79 -3.12 -1.51
N ILE A 11 -4.75 -2.28 -1.48
CA ILE A 11 -3.99 -1.97 -0.26
C ILE A 11 -4.89 -1.30 0.78
N GLY A 12 -5.70 -0.31 0.40
CA GLY A 12 -6.64 0.36 1.30
C GLY A 12 -7.63 -0.60 1.94
N ILE A 13 -8.26 -1.47 1.13
CA ILE A 13 -9.16 -2.53 1.61
C ILE A 13 -8.42 -3.47 2.56
N PHE A 14 -7.20 -3.88 2.23
CA PHE A 14 -6.41 -4.76 3.10
C PHE A 14 -6.18 -4.14 4.48
N LEU A 15 -5.84 -2.84 4.54
CA LEU A 15 -5.66 -2.13 5.80
C LEU A 15 -6.97 -1.95 6.58
N GLU A 16 -8.09 -1.75 5.90
CA GLU A 16 -9.42 -1.66 6.53
C GLU A 16 -9.88 -2.99 7.15
N THR A 17 -9.39 -4.14 6.66
CA THR A 17 -9.69 -5.44 7.29
C THR A 17 -9.09 -5.58 8.70
N GLY A 18 -8.28 -4.62 9.15
CA GLY A 18 -7.75 -4.55 10.51
C GLY A 18 -6.68 -5.58 10.84
N ARG A 19 -6.24 -6.36 9.84
CA ARG A 19 -5.17 -7.36 10.00
C ARG A 19 -3.82 -6.74 10.29
N LEU A 20 -3.60 -5.52 9.82
CA LEU A 20 -2.36 -4.80 9.97
C LEU A 20 -2.66 -3.31 10.16
N SER A 21 -2.10 -2.70 11.19
CA SER A 21 -2.26 -1.26 11.40
C SER A 21 -1.54 -0.47 10.29
N LYS A 22 -1.97 0.78 10.07
CA LYS A 22 -1.27 1.66 9.11
C LYS A 22 0.21 1.88 9.47
N THR A 23 0.54 1.83 10.76
CA THR A 23 1.92 1.97 11.23
C THR A 23 2.77 0.77 10.82
N GLU A 24 2.28 -0.44 11.09
CA GLU A 24 2.94 -1.69 10.70
C GLU A 24 3.06 -1.80 9.19
N ALA A 25 2.03 -1.37 8.45
CA ALA A 25 2.04 -1.38 7.00
C ALA A 25 3.12 -0.45 6.47
N ALA A 26 3.17 0.77 6.98
CA ALA A 26 4.19 1.73 6.57
C ALA A 26 5.60 1.16 6.82
N GLN A 27 5.85 0.60 8.01
CA GLN A 27 7.12 -0.03 8.33
C GLN A 27 7.46 -1.18 7.38
N LYS A 28 6.51 -2.09 7.12
CA LYS A 28 6.71 -3.24 6.23
C LYS A 28 7.01 -2.82 4.79
N LEU A 29 6.37 -1.75 4.33
CA LEU A 29 6.57 -1.20 2.99
C LEU A 29 7.84 -0.34 2.88
N GLY A 30 8.57 -0.12 3.97
CA GLY A 30 9.71 0.80 4.01
C GLY A 30 9.31 2.27 3.80
N LEU A 31 8.07 2.61 4.15
CA LEU A 31 7.49 3.95 4.01
C LEU A 31 7.32 4.60 5.39
N SER A 32 7.32 5.93 5.40
CA SER A 32 6.72 6.67 6.50
C SER A 32 5.19 6.57 6.47
N GLN A 33 4.53 6.75 7.62
CA GLN A 33 3.06 6.83 7.66
C GLN A 33 2.51 7.96 6.79
N LYS A 34 3.28 9.05 6.62
CA LYS A 34 2.90 10.16 5.75
C LYS A 34 2.87 9.70 4.30
N GLU A 35 3.92 9.04 3.82
CA GLU A 35 4.00 8.53 2.45
C GLU A 35 2.91 7.49 2.16
N LEU A 36 2.64 6.59 3.11
CA LEU A 36 1.52 5.64 2.99
C LEU A 36 0.18 6.38 2.87
N ASN A 37 -0.09 7.38 3.71
CA ASN A 37 -1.33 8.16 3.64
C ASN A 37 -1.44 8.98 2.35
N GLU A 38 -0.33 9.52 1.84
CA GLU A 38 -0.32 10.25 0.57
C GLU A 38 -0.59 9.31 -0.61
N MET A 39 0.01 8.11 -0.60
CA MET A 39 -0.27 7.06 -1.58
C MET A 39 -1.76 6.68 -1.54
N LEU A 40 -2.34 6.40 -0.37
CA LEU A 40 -3.76 6.07 -0.22
C LEU A 40 -4.69 7.19 -0.69
N ARG A 41 -4.24 8.45 -0.66
CA ARG A 41 -4.96 9.62 -1.19
C ARG A 41 -4.77 9.86 -2.69
N GLY A 42 -4.07 8.98 -3.39
CA GLY A 42 -3.86 9.09 -4.83
C GLY A 42 -2.61 9.85 -5.26
N LYS A 43 -1.72 10.21 -4.32
CA LYS A 43 -0.48 10.93 -4.64
C LYS A 43 0.63 9.93 -4.95
N PHE A 44 0.80 9.61 -6.23
CA PHE A 44 1.73 8.57 -6.73
C PHE A 44 2.95 9.11 -7.47
N ARG A 45 3.36 10.36 -7.23
CA ARG A 45 4.28 11.08 -8.15
C ARG A 45 5.56 10.31 -8.44
N ASP A 46 6.11 9.64 -7.43
CA ASP A 46 7.39 8.94 -7.53
C ASP A 46 7.25 7.41 -7.56
N LEU A 47 6.04 6.87 -7.48
CA LEU A 47 5.79 5.42 -7.39
C LEU A 47 5.37 4.84 -8.74
N THR A 48 6.07 3.81 -9.21
CA THR A 48 5.69 3.04 -10.39
C THR A 48 4.57 2.04 -10.07
N VAL A 49 3.85 1.56 -11.09
CA VAL A 49 2.84 0.50 -10.91
C VAL A 49 3.48 -0.76 -10.31
N ALA A 50 4.68 -1.12 -10.78
CA ALA A 50 5.42 -2.27 -10.28
C ALA A 50 5.71 -2.16 -8.78
N LYS A 51 6.14 -0.97 -8.31
CA LYS A 51 6.42 -0.75 -6.89
C LYS A 51 5.17 -0.87 -6.02
N ILE A 52 4.03 -0.36 -6.50
CA ILE A 52 2.75 -0.47 -5.78
C ILE A 52 2.24 -1.93 -5.77
N SER A 53 2.46 -2.69 -6.85
CA SER A 53 2.15 -4.12 -6.88
C SER A 53 2.99 -4.89 -5.86
N GLU A 54 4.30 -4.64 -5.81
CA GLU A 54 5.21 -5.24 -4.84
C GLU A 54 4.76 -4.96 -3.39
N TYR A 55 4.29 -3.74 -3.11
CA TYR A 55 3.72 -3.42 -1.80
C TYR A 55 2.47 -4.25 -1.46
N LEU A 56 1.59 -4.50 -2.44
CA LEU A 56 0.44 -5.36 -2.22
C LEU A 56 0.88 -6.80 -1.93
N ASP A 57 1.86 -7.31 -2.67
CA ASP A 57 2.38 -8.66 -2.50
C ASP A 57 3.02 -8.83 -1.10
N LEU A 58 3.85 -7.87 -0.67
CA LEU A 58 4.46 -7.85 0.67
C LEU A 58 3.41 -7.83 1.81
N LEU A 59 2.29 -7.13 1.62
CA LEU A 59 1.21 -7.11 2.60
C LEU A 59 0.43 -8.44 2.60
N GLN A 60 0.30 -9.10 1.45
CA GLN A 60 -0.44 -10.37 1.32
C GLN A 60 0.36 -11.61 1.72
N ASP A 61 1.70 -11.57 1.66
CA ASP A 61 2.57 -12.72 1.99
C ASP A 61 2.52 -13.13 3.48
N GLU A 62 1.89 -12.32 4.33
CA GLU A 62 1.51 -12.71 5.71
C GLU A 62 0.44 -13.80 5.81
N ARG A 63 0.03 -14.38 4.68
CA ARG A 63 -0.90 -15.52 4.61
C ARG A 63 -0.20 -16.89 4.64
N SER A 64 1.13 -16.95 4.71
CA SER A 64 1.92 -18.19 4.76
C SER A 64 2.25 -18.64 6.18
#